data_AF-A0A7U1GFQ7-F1
#
_entry.id   AF-A0A7U1GFQ7-F1
#
_cell.length_a   1.000
_cell.length_b   1.000
_cell.length_c   1.000
_cell.angle_alpha   90.00
_cell.angle_beta   90.00
_cell.angle_gamma   90.00
#
_symmetry.space_group_name_H-M   'P 1'
#
loop_
_entity.id
_entity.type
_entity.pdbx_description
1 polymer ?
#
loop_
_entity_poly.entity_id
_entity_poly.type
_entity_poly.pdbx_seq_one_letter_code
_entity_poly.pdbx_strand_id
1 'polypeptide(L)' 'IGVGKITKHGDNSIQYVVRSLAELQIILSHFDKYPLLSEKWGDYKLFKDGVELKLKPILIKKVLIKFFI' A
#
# COMPACT_ATOMS: atom_id res chain seq x y z
N ILE A 1 12.85 5.82 -6.56
CA ILE A 1 12.33 5.20 -5.32
C ILE A 1 13.18 3.99 -4.88
N GLY A 2 13.87 3.26 -5.78
CA GLY A 2 14.95 2.35 -5.38
C GLY A 2 14.52 1.05 -4.68
N VAL A 3 13.22 0.73 -4.76
CA VAL A 3 12.60 -0.45 -4.14
C VAL A 3 11.83 -1.22 -5.21
N GLY A 4 11.23 -2.36 -4.84
CA GLY A 4 10.30 -3.08 -5.70
C GLY A 4 10.97 -3.94 -6.76
N LYS A 5 10.14 -4.74 -7.44
CA LYS A 5 10.58 -5.70 -8.46
C LYS A 5 9.75 -5.56 -9.72
N ILE A 6 10.41 -5.70 -10.85
CA ILE A 6 9.77 -5.81 -12.15
C ILE A 6 9.57 -7.29 -12.45
N THR A 7 8.34 -7.69 -12.76
CA THR A 7 7.98 -9.08 -13.05
C THR A 7 7.08 -9.15 -14.28
N LYS A 8 7.18 -10.24 -15.04
CA LYS A 8 6.23 -10.53 -16.13
C LYS A 8 4.81 -10.64 -15.56
N HIS A 9 3.84 -10.08 -16.27
CA HIS A 9 2.42 -10.12 -15.92
C HIS A 9 1.61 -10.47 -17.18
N GLY A 10 1.24 -11.74 -17.34
CA GLY A 10 0.65 -12.22 -18.59
C GLY A 10 1.63 -12.17 -19.77
N ASP A 11 1.14 -12.41 -20.98
CA ASP A 11 2.00 -12.63 -22.14
C ASP A 11 2.68 -11.37 -22.66
N ASN A 12 1.98 -10.24 -22.62
CA ASN A 12 2.42 -8.98 -23.22
C ASN A 12 2.48 -7.81 -22.22
N SER A 13 2.56 -8.09 -20.92
CA SER A 13 2.69 -7.01 -19.93
C SER A 13 3.73 -7.30 -18.85
N ILE A 14 4.21 -6.23 -18.25
CA ILE A 14 5.20 -6.24 -17.18
C ILE A 14 4.64 -5.36 -16.07
N GLN A 15 4.79 -5.80 -14.83
CA GLN A 15 4.37 -5.04 -13.67
C GLN A 15 5.57 -4.68 -12.79
N TYR A 16 5.50 -3.51 -12.18
CA TYR A 16 6.37 -3.11 -11.08
C TYR A 16 5.59 -3.29 -9.77
N VAL A 17 6.11 -4.10 -8.86
CA VAL A 17 5.43 -4.46 -7.61
C VAL A 17 6.35 -4.26 -6.42
N VAL A 18 5.82 -3.60 -5.40
CA VAL A 18 6.43 -3.45 -4.08
C VAL A 18 5.63 -4.29 -3.08
N ARG A 19 6.28 -5.21 -2.37
CA ARG A 19 5.57 -6.17 -1.49
C ARG A 19 6.05 -6.16 -0.05
N SER A 20 7.33 -5.87 0.20
CA SER A 20 7.85 -5.94 1.55
C SER A 20 7.38 -4.76 2.38
N LEU A 21 7.14 -5.00 3.66
CA LEU A 21 6.65 -3.95 4.57
C LEU A 21 7.64 -2.79 4.69
N ALA A 22 8.94 -3.09 4.67
CA ALA A 22 10.00 -2.08 4.68
C ALA A 22 9.98 -1.20 3.43
N GLU A 23 9.81 -1.78 2.24
CA GLU A 23 9.71 -1.00 1.01
C GLU A 23 8.38 -0.23 0.90
N LEU A 24 7.29 -0.78 1.43
CA LEU A 24 6.01 -0.07 1.49
C LEU A 24 6.10 1.21 2.32
N GLN A 25 6.87 1.23 3.41
CA GLN A 25 7.12 2.46 4.17
C GLN A 25 7.75 3.58 3.32
N ILE A 26 8.65 3.22 2.40
CA ILE A 26 9.26 4.18 1.47
C ILE A 26 8.21 4.72 0.49
N ILE A 27 7.29 3.87 0.02
CA ILE A 27 6.17 4.28 -0.84
C ILE A 27 5.22 5.23 -0.11
N LEU A 28 4.86 4.92 1.13
CA LEU A 28 4.01 5.78 1.95
C LEU A 28 4.66 7.15 2.17
N SER A 29 5.94 7.18 2.56
CA SER A 29 6.68 8.43 2.74
C SER A 29 6.72 9.28 1.47
N HIS A 30 6.84 8.65 0.29
CA HIS A 30 6.80 9.36 -0.98
C HIS A 30 5.44 10.02 -1.24
N PHE A 31 4.35 9.29 -1.08
CA PHE A 31 3.00 9.82 -1.33
C PHE A 31 2.50 10.77 -0.25
N ASP A 32 3.02 10.69 0.98
CA ASP A 32 2.78 11.72 2.00
C ASP A 32 3.44 13.06 1.63
N LYS A 33 4.65 13.01 1.06
CA LYS A 33 5.39 14.21 0.62
C LYS A 33 4.87 14.74 -0.72
N TYR A 34 4.43 13.85 -1.60
CA TYR A 34 3.93 14.15 -2.94
C TYR A 34 2.53 13.53 -3.12
N PRO A 35 1.48 14.18 -2.60
CA PRO A 35 0.12 13.64 -2.63
C PRO A 35 -0.38 13.39 -4.05
N LEU A 36 -1.18 12.34 -4.19
CA LEU A 36 -1.95 12.11 -5.42
C LEU A 36 -3.03 13.19 -5.54
N LEU A 37 -3.15 13.80 -6.71
CA LEU A 37 -4.14 14.85 -6.95
C LEU A 37 -5.52 14.29 -7.36
N SER A 38 -5.57 13.03 -7.78
CA SER A 38 -6.81 12.37 -8.21
C SER A 38 -7.57 11.74 -7.03
N GLU A 39 -8.80 11.27 -7.30
CA GLU A 39 -9.63 10.54 -6.32
C GLU A 39 -8.95 9.29 -5.73
N LYS A 40 -7.91 8.78 -6.42
CA LYS A 40 -7.03 7.69 -5.96
C LYS A 40 -6.30 8.01 -4.64
N TRP A 41 -6.27 9.28 -4.23
CA TRP A 41 -5.82 9.68 -2.89
C TRP A 41 -6.63 9.05 -1.76
N GLY A 42 -7.94 8.82 -1.98
CA GLY A 42 -8.80 8.10 -1.04
C GLY A 42 -8.33 6.66 -0.82
N ASP A 43 -8.08 5.93 -1.91
CA ASP A 43 -7.55 4.56 -1.86
C ASP A 43 -6.18 4.50 -1.18
N TYR A 44 -5.31 5.49 -1.47
CA TYR A 44 -4.01 5.60 -0.81
C TYR A 44 -4.13 5.73 0.71
N LYS A 45 -5.05 6.55 1.21
CA LYS A 45 -5.27 6.70 2.66
C LYS A 45 -5.72 5.38 3.30
N LEU A 46 -6.69 4.69 2.69
CA LEU A 46 -7.15 3.39 3.18
C LEU A 46 -6.03 2.33 3.15
N PHE A 47 -5.21 2.35 2.10
CA PHE A 47 -4.04 1.49 2.00
C PHE A 47 -3.01 1.77 3.10
N LYS A 48 -2.70 3.05 3.35
CA LYS A 48 -1.79 3.49 4.42
C LYS A 48 -2.27 3.00 5.79
N ASP A 49 -3.55 3.21 6.10
CA ASP A 49 -4.16 2.74 7.34
C ASP A 49 -4.02 1.22 7.50
N GLY A 50 -4.26 0.45 6.43
CA GLY A 50 -4.08 -0.99 6.43
C GLY A 50 -2.65 -1.45 6.69
N VAL A 51 -1.66 -0.76 6.11
CA VAL A 51 -0.23 -1.05 6.31
C VAL A 51 0.21 -0.70 7.74
N GLU A 52 -0.25 0.42 8.29
CA GLU A 52 0.06 0.83 9.67
C GLU A 52 -0.61 -0.09 10.70
N LEU A 53 -1.81 -0.60 10.41
CA LEU A 53 -2.47 -1.60 11.26
C LEU A 53 -1.71 -2.92 11.29
N LYS A 54 -1.16 -3.37 10.15
CA LYS A 54 -0.29 -4.56 10.10
C LYS A 54 0.97 -4.41 10.96
N LEU A 55 1.44 -3.18 11.15
CA LEU A 55 2.57 -2.86 12.04
C LEU A 55 2.19 -2.79 13.53
N LYS A 56 0.89 -2.64 13.84
CA LYS A 56 0.36 -2.61 15.21
C LYS A 56 -0.41 -3.91 15.52
N PRO A 57 0.26 -4.97 16.02
CA PRO A 57 -0.35 -6.29 16.22
C PRO A 57 -1.54 -6.35 17.21
N ILE A 58 -1.82 -5.28 17.95
CA ILE A 58 -2.80 -5.25 19.06
C ILE A 58 -4.25 -4.92 18.62
N LEU A 59 -4.49 -4.47 17.37
CA LEU A 59 -5.82 -3.94 16.96
C LEU A 59 -6.62 -4.82 15.98
N ILE A 60 -6.34 -6.12 15.93
CA ILE A 60 -6.85 -7.01 14.85
C ILE A 60 -8.36 -7.34 14.99
N LYS A 61 -8.95 -7.28 16.19
CA LYS A 61 -10.35 -7.76 16.39
C LYS A 61 -11.46 -6.80 15.96
N LYS A 62 -11.22 -5.49 15.87
CA LYS A 62 -12.30 -4.49 15.64
C LYS A 62 -12.39 -3.97 14.21
N VAL A 63 -11.31 -4.10 13.42
CA VAL A 63 -11.20 -3.49 12.08
C VAL A 63 -11.62 -4.44 10.95
N LEU A 64 -11.46 -5.76 11.11
CA LEU A 64 -11.86 -6.75 10.10
C LEU A 64 -13.35 -6.64 9.72
N ILE A 65 -14.20 -6.25 10.66
CA ILE A 65 -15.66 -6.09 10.44
C ILE A 65 -15.97 -4.87 9.56
N LYS A 66 -15.09 -3.84 9.52
CA LYS A 66 -15.32 -2.62 8.73
C LYS A 66 -14.77 -2.72 7.29
N PHE A 67 -13.93 -3.70 7.00
CA PHE A 67 -13.42 -3.95 5.65
C PHE A 67 -14.30 -4.91 4.83
N PHE A 68 -15.28 -5.57 5.46
CA PHE A 68 -16.15 -6.59 4.85
C PHE A 68 -17.66 -6.30 4.97
N ILE A 69 -18.06 -5.13 5.50
CA ILE A 69 -19.46 -4.69 5.57
C ILE A 69 -19.56 -3.29 4.96
#